data_AF-A0A7L4P7S9-F1
#
_entry.id   AF-A0A7L4P7S9-F1
#
_cell.length_a   1.000
_cell.length_b   1.000
_cell.length_c   1.000
_cell.angle_alpha   90.00
_cell.angle_beta   90.00
_cell.angle_gamma   90.00
#
_symmetry.space_group_name_H-M   'P 1'
#
loop_
_entity.id
_entity.type
_entity.pdbx_description
1 polymer ?
#
loop_
_entity_poly.entity_id
_entity_poly.type
_entity_poly.pdbx_seq_one_letter_code
_entity_poly.pdbx_strand_id
1 'polypeptide(L)'
;MWRLGGGVFVGFRLTGPAFLPLDRHVVIAGSTRSGKTRLAKKIVARARLPAVVLDWHGEYGGVSVDPHLLKISIEGLDKKLLCEILGLALNLNEPSVYFLYRAVRNRELRTLRDVVVALDEFLVSTKSEVEMKAAIARRLEYVIDVFEGGRVPADLVFRSRRVVSVDLSSLKLYEERVLVILFVLASLYNYLFSRGIAKGVERLLVIDEAQNVLRRGDVVKHLVFESGKYGLRVVFVTNEMPPPEILVHSTLVVTRPHRVYNLEVRGSALLRDDSVERIWIV
;
A
#
# COMPACT_ATOMS: atom_id res chain seq x y z
N MET A 1 4.39 21.53 -16.76
CA MET A 1 5.71 22.17 -16.58
C MET A 1 6.10 21.95 -15.13
N TRP A 2 6.89 20.90 -14.84
CA TRP A 2 7.58 20.80 -13.55
C TRP A 2 8.68 21.86 -13.59
N ARG A 3 8.52 22.97 -12.88
CA ARG A 3 9.63 23.88 -12.63
C ARG A 3 10.40 23.33 -11.44
N LEU A 4 11.72 23.27 -11.60
CA LEU A 4 12.69 23.25 -10.51
C LEU A 4 12.22 24.27 -9.46
N GLY A 5 11.70 23.79 -8.32
CA GLY A 5 10.91 24.60 -7.37
C GLY A 5 9.76 23.90 -6.63
N GLY A 6 9.46 22.62 -6.93
CA GLY A 6 9.12 21.65 -5.88
C GLY A 6 7.63 21.37 -5.58
N GLY A 7 6.78 21.04 -6.56
CA GLY A 7 5.47 20.44 -6.25
C GLY A 7 4.47 20.28 -7.41
N VAL A 8 3.42 19.53 -7.15
CA VAL A 8 2.31 19.25 -8.07
C VAL A 8 1.17 20.23 -7.84
N PHE A 9 0.68 20.87 -8.90
CA PHE A 9 -0.47 21.78 -8.80
C PHE A 9 -1.74 21.03 -8.36
N VAL A 10 -2.31 21.43 -7.22
CA VAL A 10 -3.50 20.81 -6.63
C VAL A 10 -4.71 21.73 -6.61
N GLY A 11 -4.53 23.05 -6.78
CA GLY A 11 -5.64 24.01 -6.74
C GLY A 11 -5.17 25.44 -6.53
N PHE A 12 -6.06 26.29 -6.02
CA PHE A 12 -5.73 27.67 -5.66
C PHE A 12 -5.81 27.87 -4.14
N ARG A 13 -5.07 28.86 -3.64
CA ARG A 13 -5.14 29.52 -2.33
C ARG A 13 -5.62 30.96 -2.56
N LEU A 14 -5.95 31.69 -1.50
CA LEU A 14 -6.33 33.12 -1.56
C LEU A 14 -5.24 33.96 -2.25
N THR A 15 -3.98 33.58 -2.02
CA THR A 15 -2.79 34.29 -2.45
C THR A 15 -2.20 33.79 -3.77
N GLY A 16 -2.85 32.84 -4.45
CA GLY A 16 -2.39 32.30 -5.73
C GLY A 16 -2.42 30.77 -5.82
N PRO A 17 -1.64 30.15 -6.73
CA PRO A 17 -1.69 28.69 -6.94
C PRO A 17 -1.16 27.87 -5.74
N ALA A 18 -1.78 26.72 -5.52
CA ALA A 18 -1.41 25.74 -4.51
C ALA A 18 -0.64 24.57 -5.14
N PHE A 19 0.57 24.33 -4.65
CA PHE A 19 1.44 23.24 -5.08
C PHE A 19 1.71 22.30 -3.91
N LEU A 20 1.55 21.00 -4.15
CA LEU A 20 1.84 19.92 -3.23
C LEU A 20 3.26 19.39 -3.49
N PRO A 21 4.24 19.65 -2.62
CA PRO A 21 5.57 19.07 -2.77
C PRO A 21 5.49 17.55 -2.60
N LEU A 22 6.34 16.83 -3.35
CA LEU A 22 6.46 15.38 -3.27
C LEU A 22 7.74 14.95 -2.52
N ASP A 23 8.32 15.85 -1.74
CA ASP A 23 9.48 15.53 -0.89
C ASP A 23 9.13 14.57 0.25
N ARG A 24 7.85 14.52 0.66
CA ARG A 24 7.28 13.57 1.62
C ARG A 24 6.20 12.70 1.00
N HIS A 25 5.78 11.65 1.71
CA HIS A 25 4.57 10.91 1.36
C HIS A 25 3.34 11.85 1.38
N VAL A 26 2.24 11.42 0.78
CA VAL A 26 1.02 12.22 0.71
C VAL A 26 -0.12 11.42 1.31
N VAL A 27 -0.90 12.05 2.18
CA VAL A 27 -2.17 11.50 2.67
C VAL A 27 -3.28 12.36 2.11
N ILE A 28 -4.27 11.74 1.47
CA ILE A 28 -5.51 12.38 1.05
C ILE A 28 -6.62 11.78 1.90
N ALA A 29 -7.07 12.55 2.89
CA ALA A 29 -8.10 12.13 3.84
C ALA A 29 -9.43 12.84 3.57
N GLY A 30 -10.51 12.09 3.70
CA GLY A 30 -11.86 12.66 3.72
C GLY A 30 -12.96 11.64 3.46
N SER A 31 -14.21 12.06 3.52
CA SER A 31 -15.35 11.15 3.54
C SER A 31 -15.60 10.53 2.16
N THR A 32 -16.41 9.47 2.12
CA THR A 32 -16.83 8.88 0.84
C THR A 32 -17.44 9.95 -0.06
N ARG A 33 -17.10 9.95 -1.35
CA ARG A 33 -17.52 10.97 -2.35
C ARG A 33 -17.02 12.41 -2.11
N SER A 34 -16.04 12.63 -1.24
CA SER A 34 -15.43 13.97 -1.03
C SER A 34 -14.51 14.44 -2.16
N GLY A 35 -14.17 13.55 -3.11
CA GLY A 35 -13.29 13.84 -4.25
C GLY A 35 -11.83 13.39 -4.09
N LYS A 36 -11.52 12.52 -3.11
CA LYS A 36 -10.15 12.01 -2.88
C LYS A 36 -9.55 11.34 -4.12
N THR A 37 -10.24 10.37 -4.71
CA THR A 37 -9.78 9.66 -5.91
C THR A 37 -9.51 10.63 -7.07
N ARG A 38 -10.39 11.63 -7.24
CA ARG A 38 -10.21 12.67 -8.27
C ARG A 38 -8.94 13.49 -8.03
N LEU A 39 -8.62 13.82 -6.78
CA LEU A 39 -7.38 14.51 -6.43
C LEU A 39 -6.15 13.60 -6.66
N ALA A 40 -6.21 12.34 -6.24
CA ALA A 40 -5.12 11.37 -6.45
C ALA A 40 -4.78 11.19 -7.94
N LYS A 41 -5.79 11.00 -8.80
CA LYS A 41 -5.63 10.93 -10.27
C LYS A 41 -4.93 12.16 -10.83
N LYS A 42 -5.29 13.36 -10.36
CA LYS A 42 -4.66 14.61 -10.77
C LYS A 42 -3.21 14.69 -10.30
N ILE A 43 -2.92 14.29 -9.06
CA ILE A 43 -1.56 14.27 -8.54
C ILE A 43 -0.68 13.38 -9.41
N VAL A 44 -1.12 12.14 -9.65
CA VAL A 44 -0.39 11.18 -10.50
C VAL A 44 -0.18 11.73 -11.91
N ALA A 45 -1.22 12.22 -12.57
CA ALA A 45 -1.13 12.75 -13.93
C ALA A 45 -0.20 13.98 -14.04
N ARG A 46 -0.24 14.88 -13.05
CA ARG A 46 0.55 16.12 -13.06
C ARG A 46 1.98 15.92 -12.54
N ALA A 47 2.22 14.89 -11.72
CA ALA A 47 3.55 14.51 -11.26
C ALA A 47 4.46 14.08 -12.42
N ARG A 48 3.90 13.51 -13.50
CA ARG A 48 4.67 13.00 -14.65
C ARG A 48 5.77 12.00 -14.25
N LEU A 49 5.52 11.27 -13.17
CA LEU A 49 6.36 10.19 -12.68
C LEU A 49 5.70 8.85 -13.01
N PRO A 50 6.49 7.78 -13.20
CA PRO A 50 5.97 6.42 -13.16
C PRO A 50 5.16 6.20 -11.88
N ALA A 51 4.04 5.50 -11.99
CA ALA A 51 3.16 5.26 -10.86
C ALA A 51 2.54 3.88 -10.91
N VAL A 52 2.47 3.23 -9.76
CA VAL A 52 1.64 2.04 -9.54
C VAL A 52 0.44 2.47 -8.71
N VAL A 53 -0.77 2.08 -9.12
CA VAL A 53 -1.99 2.34 -8.37
C VAL A 53 -2.57 1.02 -7.92
N LEU A 54 -2.76 0.87 -6.61
CA LEU A 54 -3.52 -0.23 -6.03
C LEU A 54 -4.97 0.23 -5.92
N ASP A 55 -5.76 -0.13 -6.91
CA ASP A 55 -7.08 0.44 -7.17
C ASP A 55 -8.17 -0.42 -6.52
N TRP A 56 -8.68 0.02 -5.37
CA TRP A 56 -9.63 -0.77 -4.57
C TRP A 56 -11.00 -0.93 -5.25
N HIS A 57 -11.40 0.06 -6.06
CA HIS A 57 -12.73 0.17 -6.63
C HIS A 57 -12.77 0.19 -8.17
N GLY A 58 -11.62 0.08 -8.83
CA GLY A 58 -11.52 0.13 -10.30
C GLY A 58 -11.72 1.53 -10.88
N GLU A 59 -11.48 2.60 -10.10
CA GLU A 59 -11.75 3.97 -10.54
C GLU A 59 -10.61 4.54 -11.41
N TYR A 60 -9.38 4.07 -11.27
CA TYR A 60 -8.18 4.55 -11.94
C TYR A 60 -8.01 3.82 -13.28
N GLY A 61 -8.82 4.20 -14.27
CA GLY A 61 -8.71 3.72 -15.63
C GLY A 61 -7.34 3.97 -16.28
N GLY A 62 -7.14 3.46 -17.51
CA GLY A 62 -5.85 3.48 -18.20
C GLY A 62 -5.32 2.06 -18.41
N VAL A 63 -4.01 1.87 -18.25
CA VAL A 63 -3.42 0.51 -18.27
C VAL A 63 -3.71 -0.14 -16.92
N SER A 64 -4.68 -1.05 -16.91
CA SER A 64 -5.08 -1.83 -15.74
C SER A 64 -4.59 -3.27 -15.86
N VAL A 65 -4.15 -3.85 -14.75
CA VAL A 65 -3.70 -5.24 -14.63
C VAL A 65 -4.61 -5.96 -13.65
N ASP A 66 -5.17 -7.08 -14.08
CA ASP A 66 -5.89 -7.99 -13.20
C ASP A 66 -4.90 -8.62 -12.19
N PRO A 67 -5.15 -8.53 -10.87
CA PRO A 67 -4.29 -9.11 -9.85
C PRO A 67 -4.05 -10.62 -10.03
N HIS A 68 -5.00 -11.39 -10.58
CA HIS A 68 -4.81 -12.83 -10.82
C HIS A 68 -3.71 -13.13 -11.85
N LEU A 69 -3.38 -12.15 -12.71
CA LEU A 69 -2.31 -12.29 -13.70
C LEU A 69 -0.94 -12.02 -13.09
N LEU A 70 -0.86 -11.37 -11.93
CA LEU A 70 0.39 -11.03 -11.27
C LEU A 70 1.04 -12.29 -10.69
N LYS A 71 2.22 -12.61 -11.20
CA LYS A 71 3.11 -13.60 -10.62
C LYS A 71 3.91 -12.93 -9.50
N ILE A 72 3.49 -13.15 -8.27
CA ILE A 72 4.22 -12.74 -7.07
C ILE A 72 5.12 -13.88 -6.64
N SER A 73 6.43 -13.62 -6.66
CA SER A 73 7.41 -14.53 -6.06
C SER A 73 7.64 -14.13 -4.60
N ILE A 74 7.68 -15.11 -3.71
CA ILE A 74 8.15 -14.92 -2.33
C ILE A 74 9.58 -15.42 -2.14
N GLU A 75 10.22 -15.87 -3.23
CA GLU A 75 11.61 -16.31 -3.23
C GLU A 75 12.53 -15.17 -2.79
N GLY A 76 13.38 -15.44 -1.79
CA GLY A 76 14.29 -14.45 -1.23
C GLY A 76 13.65 -13.40 -0.33
N LEU A 77 12.33 -13.44 -0.10
CA LEU A 77 11.68 -12.59 0.90
C LEU A 77 12.08 -13.07 2.31
N ASP A 78 12.38 -12.13 3.20
CA ASP A 78 12.63 -12.46 4.60
C ASP A 78 11.41 -13.20 5.20
N LYS A 79 11.66 -14.33 5.86
CA LYS A 79 10.59 -15.23 6.32
C LYS A 79 9.77 -14.63 7.44
N LYS A 80 10.38 -13.78 8.27
CA LYS A 80 9.66 -13.07 9.33
C LYS A 80 8.72 -12.03 8.68
N LEU A 81 9.22 -11.24 7.74
CA LEU A 81 8.43 -10.29 6.96
C LEU A 81 7.26 -10.97 6.22
N LEU A 82 7.51 -12.13 5.59
CA LEU A 82 6.45 -12.94 4.97
C LEU A 82 5.35 -13.32 5.96
N CYS A 83 5.72 -13.85 7.13
CA CYS A 83 4.75 -14.23 8.16
C CYS A 83 4.00 -13.03 8.72
N GLU A 84 4.64 -11.87 8.85
CA GLU A 84 3.97 -10.64 9.26
C GLU A 84 2.98 -10.17 8.18
N ILE A 85 3.34 -10.17 6.89
CA ILE A 85 2.43 -9.85 5.78
C ILE A 85 1.20 -10.76 5.78
N LEU A 86 1.42 -12.09 5.90
CA LEU A 86 0.34 -13.06 5.99
C LEU A 86 -0.50 -12.85 7.25
N GLY A 87 0.15 -12.54 8.38
CA GLY A 87 -0.52 -12.20 9.63
C GLY A 87 -1.48 -11.02 9.48
N LEU A 88 -1.03 -9.95 8.81
CA LEU A 88 -1.80 -8.74 8.57
C LEU A 88 -3.00 -8.98 7.63
N ALA A 89 -2.77 -9.72 6.54
CA ALA A 89 -3.82 -10.02 5.57
C ALA A 89 -4.89 -10.95 6.15
N LEU A 90 -4.47 -12.01 6.84
CA LEU A 90 -5.34 -13.05 7.39
C LEU A 90 -5.84 -12.76 8.82
N ASN A 91 -5.51 -11.58 9.36
CA ASN A 91 -5.84 -11.16 10.72
C ASN A 91 -5.45 -12.22 11.77
N LEU A 92 -4.20 -12.70 11.69
CA LEU A 92 -3.63 -13.65 12.64
C LEU A 92 -3.18 -12.90 13.91
N ASN A 93 -3.33 -13.54 15.07
CA ASN A 93 -2.75 -13.04 16.31
C ASN A 93 -1.24 -13.34 16.37
N GLU A 94 -0.51 -12.68 17.26
CA GLU A 94 0.95 -12.84 17.39
C GLU A 94 1.39 -14.30 17.60
N PRO A 95 0.73 -15.13 18.45
CA PRO A 95 1.06 -16.54 18.55
C PRO A 95 0.94 -17.30 17.22
N SER A 96 -0.10 -17.01 16.43
CA SER A 96 -0.30 -17.64 15.12
C SER A 96 0.73 -17.20 14.09
N VAL A 97 1.15 -15.93 14.12
CA VAL A 97 2.25 -15.42 13.28
C VAL A 97 3.55 -16.12 13.64
N TYR A 98 3.85 -16.26 14.94
CA TYR A 98 5.04 -16.97 15.39
C TYR A 98 4.99 -18.48 15.07
N PHE A 99 3.83 -19.12 15.19
CA PHE A 99 3.62 -20.50 14.79
C PHE A 99 3.88 -20.71 13.30
N LEU A 100 3.33 -19.83 12.46
CA LEU A 100 3.59 -19.84 11.02
C LEU A 100 5.08 -19.66 10.72
N TYR A 101 5.75 -18.73 11.40
CA TYR A 101 7.19 -18.54 11.28
C TYR A 101 7.98 -19.81 11.65
N ARG A 102 7.62 -20.50 12.74
CA ARG A 102 8.25 -21.78 13.12
C ARG A 102 8.09 -22.84 12.03
N ALA A 103 6.94 -22.89 11.37
CA ALA A 103 6.67 -23.84 10.29
C ALA A 103 7.54 -23.57 9.05
N VAL A 104 7.75 -22.30 8.70
CA VAL A 104 8.42 -21.94 7.43
C VAL A 104 9.91 -21.62 7.56
N ARG A 105 10.42 -21.28 8.76
CA ARG A 105 11.79 -20.73 8.95
C ARG A 105 12.93 -21.55 8.35
N ASN A 106 12.79 -22.87 8.26
CA ASN A 106 13.81 -23.79 7.73
C ASN A 106 13.46 -24.35 6.34
N ARG A 107 12.39 -23.86 5.70
CA ARG A 107 11.94 -24.31 4.39
C ARG A 107 12.39 -23.34 3.29
N GLU A 108 12.69 -23.85 2.12
CA GLU A 108 12.78 -23.02 0.92
C GLU A 108 11.37 -22.72 0.43
N LEU A 109 11.11 -21.44 0.12
CA LEU A 109 9.79 -20.96 -0.27
C LEU A 109 9.93 -20.18 -1.57
N ARG A 110 9.18 -20.56 -2.60
CA ARG A 110 9.10 -19.84 -3.87
C ARG A 110 7.72 -19.25 -4.07
N THR A 111 6.69 -19.94 -3.59
CA THR A 111 5.28 -19.62 -3.74
C THR A 111 4.53 -19.71 -2.42
N LEU A 112 3.34 -19.09 -2.33
CA LEU A 112 2.47 -19.27 -1.16
C LEU A 112 2.05 -20.72 -0.94
N ARG A 113 2.08 -21.57 -1.97
CA ARG A 113 1.74 -22.99 -1.83
C ARG A 113 2.79 -23.72 -1.00
N ASP A 114 4.05 -23.31 -1.11
CA ASP A 114 5.13 -23.83 -0.27
C ASP A 114 4.90 -23.48 1.20
N VAL A 115 4.24 -22.35 1.51
CA VAL A 115 3.84 -21.98 2.88
C VAL A 115 2.76 -22.92 3.40
N VAL A 116 1.76 -23.24 2.56
CA VAL A 116 0.68 -24.20 2.92
C VAL A 116 1.28 -25.58 3.19
N VAL A 117 2.16 -26.07 2.30
CA VAL A 117 2.85 -27.35 2.48
C VAL A 117 3.72 -27.35 3.74
N ALA A 118 4.49 -26.29 3.97
CA ALA A 118 5.33 -26.16 5.16
C ALA A 118 4.49 -26.17 6.45
N LEU A 119 3.31 -25.54 6.44
CA LEU A 119 2.38 -25.54 7.55
C LEU A 119 1.78 -26.93 7.77
N ASP A 120 1.36 -27.61 6.70
CA ASP A 120 0.75 -28.94 6.75
C ASP A 120 1.73 -30.05 7.19
N GLU A 121 3.00 -29.94 6.82
CA GLU A 121 4.04 -30.87 7.29
C GLU A 121 4.56 -30.55 8.69
N PHE A 122 4.22 -29.38 9.25
CA PHE A 122 4.71 -28.98 10.57
C PHE A 122 4.12 -29.89 11.66
N LEU A 123 5.03 -30.56 12.38
CA LEU A 123 4.67 -31.43 13.50
C LEU A 123 4.17 -30.60 14.68
N VAL A 124 3.03 -31.03 15.21
CA VAL A 124 2.35 -30.40 16.34
C VAL A 124 2.30 -31.37 17.52
N SER A 125 2.44 -30.82 18.72
CA SER A 125 2.62 -31.59 19.95
C SER A 125 1.45 -31.44 20.92
N THR A 126 0.64 -30.39 20.75
CA THR A 126 -0.47 -30.08 21.64
C THR A 126 -1.76 -29.88 20.85
N LYS A 127 -2.90 -30.10 21.50
CA LYS A 127 -4.21 -29.81 20.93
C LYS A 127 -4.33 -28.35 20.46
N SER A 128 -3.75 -27.41 21.22
CA SER A 128 -3.76 -25.99 20.84
C SER A 128 -2.97 -25.72 19.55
N GLU A 129 -1.81 -26.37 19.36
CA GLU A 129 -1.05 -26.26 18.11
C GLU A 129 -1.82 -26.87 16.92
N VAL A 130 -2.55 -27.98 17.11
CA VAL A 130 -3.42 -28.58 16.08
C VAL A 130 -4.51 -27.59 15.66
N GLU A 131 -5.21 -26.99 16.62
CA GLU A 131 -6.28 -26.02 16.35
C GLU A 131 -5.74 -24.76 15.66
N MET A 132 -4.58 -24.27 16.09
CA MET A 132 -3.92 -23.10 15.49
C MET A 132 -3.52 -23.36 14.05
N LYS A 133 -2.88 -24.52 13.78
CA LYS A 133 -2.55 -24.97 12.42
C LYS A 133 -3.78 -25.02 11.52
N ALA A 134 -4.86 -25.66 11.98
CA ALA A 134 -6.11 -25.75 11.22
C ALA A 134 -6.78 -24.39 11.01
N ALA A 135 -6.65 -23.44 11.95
CA ALA A 135 -7.17 -22.08 11.79
C ALA A 135 -6.39 -21.27 10.74
N ILE A 136 -5.06 -21.37 10.74
CA ILE A 136 -4.20 -20.69 9.76
C ILE A 136 -4.40 -21.30 8.38
N ALA A 137 -4.40 -22.63 8.26
CA ALA A 137 -4.55 -23.35 6.98
C ALA A 137 -5.85 -22.94 6.26
N ARG A 138 -6.99 -22.98 6.95
CA ARG A 138 -8.28 -22.56 6.38
C ARG A 138 -8.26 -21.13 5.84
N ARG A 139 -7.57 -20.20 6.52
CA ARG A 139 -7.48 -18.80 6.07
C ARG A 139 -6.54 -18.64 4.88
N LEU A 140 -5.43 -19.38 4.85
CA LEU A 140 -4.50 -19.38 3.71
C LEU A 140 -5.17 -19.94 2.45
N GLU A 141 -5.93 -21.03 2.57
CA GLU A 141 -6.67 -21.64 1.46
C GLU A 141 -7.61 -20.65 0.77
N TYR A 142 -8.25 -19.74 1.50
CA TYR A 142 -9.17 -18.76 0.89
C TYR A 142 -8.48 -17.69 0.04
N VAL A 143 -7.19 -17.42 0.25
CA VAL A 143 -6.51 -16.27 -0.40
C VAL A 143 -5.41 -16.67 -1.37
N ILE A 144 -4.99 -17.94 -1.34
CA ILE A 144 -3.87 -18.42 -2.15
C ILE A 144 -4.20 -18.45 -3.64
N ASP A 145 -5.45 -18.72 -3.99
CA ASP A 145 -5.94 -18.89 -5.36
C ASP A 145 -5.65 -17.65 -6.23
N VAL A 146 -5.63 -16.46 -5.62
CA VAL A 146 -5.28 -15.20 -6.32
C VAL A 146 -3.89 -15.24 -6.94
N PHE A 147 -2.97 -16.03 -6.39
CA PHE A 147 -1.59 -16.11 -6.86
C PHE A 147 -1.27 -17.39 -7.64
N GLU A 148 -2.16 -18.38 -7.68
CA GLU A 148 -1.90 -19.65 -8.39
C GLU A 148 -1.91 -19.49 -9.93
N GLY A 149 -2.65 -18.50 -10.46
CA GLY A 149 -2.77 -18.24 -11.90
C GLY A 149 -1.73 -17.29 -12.50
N GLY A 150 -0.84 -16.73 -11.68
CA GLY A 150 0.03 -15.62 -12.06
C GLY A 150 1.03 -15.96 -13.18
N ARG A 151 0.97 -15.22 -14.29
CA ARG A 151 1.87 -15.40 -15.45
C ARG A 151 2.77 -14.20 -15.71
N VAL A 152 2.37 -13.02 -15.22
CA VAL A 152 3.04 -11.74 -15.48
C VAL A 152 3.87 -11.38 -14.25
N PRO A 153 5.21 -11.40 -14.31
CA PRO A 153 6.05 -10.98 -13.21
C PRO A 153 5.67 -9.57 -12.71
N ALA A 154 5.48 -9.43 -11.40
CA ALA A 154 5.07 -8.15 -10.79
C ALA A 154 6.06 -7.01 -11.09
N ASP A 155 7.34 -7.32 -11.28
CA ASP A 155 8.36 -6.33 -11.61
C ASP A 155 8.16 -5.65 -12.97
N LEU A 156 7.40 -6.25 -13.90
CA LEU A 156 7.02 -5.57 -15.15
C LEU A 156 6.13 -4.34 -14.89
N VAL A 157 5.24 -4.42 -13.90
CA VAL A 157 4.45 -3.27 -13.41
C VAL A 157 5.41 -2.20 -12.86
N PHE A 158 6.47 -2.63 -12.18
CA PHE A 158 7.47 -1.73 -11.58
C PHE A 158 8.48 -1.17 -12.57
N ARG A 159 8.69 -1.78 -13.73
CA ARG A 159 9.57 -1.26 -14.80
C ARG A 159 8.86 -0.28 -15.72
N SER A 160 7.53 -0.34 -15.79
CA SER A 160 6.74 0.58 -16.59
C SER A 160 7.06 2.03 -16.26
N ARG A 161 7.23 2.86 -17.30
CA ARG A 161 7.36 4.32 -17.18
C ARG A 161 6.01 5.04 -17.19
N ARG A 162 4.92 4.30 -17.39
CA ARG A 162 3.54 4.81 -17.39
C ARG A 162 2.92 4.62 -16.02
N VAL A 163 1.73 5.20 -15.84
CA VAL A 163 0.84 4.87 -14.74
C VAL A 163 0.22 3.50 -15.04
N VAL A 164 0.33 2.56 -14.09
CA VAL A 164 -0.29 1.24 -14.18
C VAL A 164 -1.15 1.03 -12.94
N SER A 165 -2.41 0.66 -13.12
CA SER A 165 -3.28 0.24 -12.02
C SER A 165 -3.30 -1.27 -11.89
N VAL A 166 -3.34 -1.76 -10.65
CA VAL A 166 -3.71 -3.12 -10.29
C VAL A 166 -5.15 -3.03 -9.78
N ASP A 167 -6.08 -3.60 -10.53
CA ASP A 167 -7.51 -3.49 -10.26
C ASP A 167 -7.94 -4.53 -9.23
N LEU A 168 -8.05 -4.12 -7.98
CA LEU A 168 -8.45 -4.98 -6.87
C LEU A 168 -9.97 -5.19 -6.81
N SER A 169 -10.76 -4.48 -7.62
CA SER A 169 -12.22 -4.61 -7.61
C SER A 169 -12.69 -5.97 -8.13
N SER A 170 -11.85 -6.65 -8.92
CA SER A 170 -12.08 -8.02 -9.41
C SER A 170 -11.94 -9.10 -8.33
N LEU A 171 -11.26 -8.79 -7.23
CA LEU A 171 -11.06 -9.71 -6.11
C LEU A 171 -12.33 -9.77 -5.23
N LYS A 172 -12.71 -10.99 -4.83
CA LYS A 172 -13.96 -11.25 -4.12
C LYS A 172 -13.81 -11.00 -2.63
N LEU A 173 -12.70 -11.42 -2.06
CA LEU A 173 -12.47 -11.38 -0.63
C LEU A 173 -11.69 -10.12 -0.26
N TYR A 174 -11.97 -9.62 0.94
CA TYR A 174 -11.28 -8.47 1.49
C TYR A 174 -9.80 -8.78 1.73
N GLU A 175 -9.53 -9.98 2.24
CA GLU A 175 -8.20 -10.48 2.59
C GLU A 175 -7.31 -10.62 1.35
N GLU A 176 -7.88 -11.04 0.21
CA GLU A 176 -7.19 -11.07 -1.09
C GLU A 176 -6.68 -9.69 -1.49
N ARG A 177 -7.53 -8.67 -1.39
CA ARG A 177 -7.17 -7.29 -1.73
C ARG A 177 -6.04 -6.78 -0.85
N VAL A 178 -6.14 -6.99 0.46
CA VAL A 178 -5.09 -6.62 1.41
C VAL A 178 -3.79 -7.37 1.11
N LEU A 179 -3.88 -8.67 0.84
CA LEU A 179 -2.71 -9.50 0.56
C LEU A 179 -1.97 -9.04 -0.71
N VAL A 180 -2.70 -8.76 -1.79
CA VAL A 180 -2.14 -8.21 -3.03
C VAL A 180 -1.47 -6.86 -2.78
N ILE A 181 -2.11 -5.96 -2.01
CA ILE A 181 -1.50 -4.66 -1.66
C ILE A 181 -0.16 -4.85 -0.94
N LEU A 182 -0.12 -5.71 0.08
CA LEU A 182 1.07 -5.94 0.88
C LEU A 182 2.19 -6.59 0.08
N PHE A 183 1.88 -7.56 -0.77
CA PHE A 183 2.90 -8.18 -1.62
C PHE A 183 3.40 -7.26 -2.72
N VAL A 184 2.54 -6.44 -3.34
CA VAL A 184 2.97 -5.44 -4.30
C VAL A 184 3.87 -4.40 -3.62
N LEU A 185 3.53 -3.96 -2.40
CA LEU A 185 4.36 -3.05 -1.61
C LEU A 185 5.73 -3.66 -1.31
N ALA A 186 5.78 -4.89 -0.79
CA ALA A 186 7.03 -5.58 -0.47
C ALA A 186 7.89 -5.83 -1.73
N SER A 187 7.27 -6.26 -2.83
CA SER A 187 7.96 -6.50 -4.10
C SER A 187 8.50 -5.20 -4.71
N LEU A 188 7.74 -4.11 -4.62
CA LEU A 188 8.17 -2.78 -5.07
C LEU A 188 9.33 -2.27 -4.21
N TYR A 189 9.27 -2.45 -2.89
CA TYR A 189 10.37 -2.12 -1.99
C TYR A 189 11.65 -2.87 -2.39
N ASN A 190 11.59 -4.19 -2.58
CA ASN A 190 12.75 -4.98 -3.00
C ASN A 190 13.30 -4.54 -4.36
N TYR A 191 12.42 -4.27 -5.32
CA TYR A 191 12.80 -3.73 -6.63
C TYR A 191 13.55 -2.40 -6.51
N LEU A 192 13.09 -1.48 -5.66
CA LEU A 192 13.73 -0.18 -5.47
C LEU A 192 15.03 -0.29 -4.66
N PHE A 193 15.05 -1.11 -3.61
CA PHE A 193 16.23 -1.40 -2.80
C PHE A 193 17.41 -1.86 -3.67
N SER A 194 17.14 -2.77 -4.62
CA SER A 194 18.15 -3.29 -5.55
C SER A 194 18.78 -2.22 -6.46
N ARG A 195 18.13 -1.05 -6.61
CA ARG A 195 18.61 0.08 -7.43
C ARG A 195 19.41 1.10 -6.61
N GLY A 196 19.46 0.94 -5.28
CA GLY A 196 20.18 1.82 -4.38
C GLY A 196 19.44 3.12 -4.03
N ILE A 197 20.07 3.93 -3.17
CA ILE A 197 19.50 5.20 -2.67
C ILE A 197 19.30 6.17 -3.82
N ALA A 198 18.09 6.73 -3.93
CA ALA A 198 17.75 7.69 -4.97
C ALA A 198 18.16 9.11 -4.57
N LYS A 199 18.53 9.93 -5.55
CA LYS A 199 18.83 11.37 -5.34
C LYS A 199 17.57 12.24 -5.24
N GLY A 200 16.40 11.67 -5.47
CA GLY A 200 15.12 12.38 -5.50
C GLY A 200 13.95 11.44 -5.69
N VAL A 201 12.78 11.99 -6.01
CA VAL A 201 11.57 11.21 -6.26
C VAL A 201 11.64 10.60 -7.65
N GLU A 202 11.54 9.28 -7.73
CA GLU A 202 11.55 8.54 -9.01
C GLU A 202 10.19 7.94 -9.37
N ARG A 203 9.34 7.64 -8.36
CA ARG A 203 8.11 6.88 -8.57
C ARG A 203 7.04 7.18 -7.53
N LEU A 204 5.78 7.04 -7.92
CA LEU A 204 4.62 7.06 -7.03
C LEU A 204 4.06 5.65 -6.80
N LEU A 205 3.57 5.41 -5.58
CA LEU A 205 2.65 4.31 -5.28
C LEU A 205 1.36 4.94 -4.73
N VAL A 206 0.22 4.71 -5.37
CA VAL A 206 -1.08 5.10 -4.83
C VAL A 206 -1.70 3.89 -4.17
N ILE A 207 -2.13 4.03 -2.92
CA ILE A 207 -2.92 3.01 -2.22
C ILE A 207 -4.31 3.59 -1.99
N ASP A 208 -5.28 3.10 -2.75
CA ASP A 208 -6.68 3.47 -2.55
C ASP A 208 -7.27 2.71 -1.36
N GLU A 209 -8.21 3.35 -0.64
CA GLU A 209 -8.78 2.82 0.61
C GLU A 209 -7.69 2.37 1.61
N ALA A 210 -6.66 3.20 1.78
CA ALA A 210 -5.45 2.91 2.54
C ALA A 210 -5.68 2.59 4.03
N GLN A 211 -6.82 2.97 4.63
CA GLN A 211 -7.14 2.56 6.00
C GLN A 211 -7.16 1.03 6.17
N ASN A 212 -7.35 0.29 5.08
CA ASN A 212 -7.31 -1.18 5.07
C ASN A 212 -5.93 -1.75 5.38
N VAL A 213 -4.85 -0.99 5.22
CA VAL A 213 -3.48 -1.44 5.50
C VAL A 213 -2.78 -0.61 6.56
N LEU A 214 -3.06 0.70 6.64
CA LEU A 214 -2.35 1.63 7.52
C LEU A 214 -2.52 1.33 9.01
N ARG A 215 -3.62 0.67 9.39
CA ARG A 215 -3.91 0.33 10.80
C ARG A 215 -3.49 -1.06 11.21
N ARG A 216 -3.02 -1.88 10.25
CA ARG A 216 -2.85 -3.31 10.51
C ARG A 216 -1.53 -3.65 11.20
N GLY A 217 -0.46 -2.88 11.02
CA GLY A 217 0.79 -3.13 11.75
C GLY A 217 2.00 -2.31 11.27
N ASP A 218 3.12 -2.49 11.96
CA ASP A 218 4.34 -1.70 11.77
C ASP A 218 5.12 -2.04 10.50
N VAL A 219 4.91 -3.23 9.93
CA VAL A 219 5.55 -3.64 8.66
C VAL A 219 5.22 -2.68 7.53
N VAL A 220 3.94 -2.29 7.39
CA VAL A 220 3.52 -1.35 6.35
C VAL A 220 4.22 -0.01 6.54
N LYS A 221 4.32 0.46 7.80
CA LYS A 221 5.01 1.71 8.13
C LYS A 221 6.48 1.63 7.75
N HIS A 222 7.16 0.55 8.13
CA HIS A 222 8.57 0.33 7.83
C HIS A 222 8.85 0.32 6.32
N LEU A 223 8.10 -0.49 5.56
CA LEU A 223 8.23 -0.58 4.11
C LEU A 223 8.01 0.78 3.44
N VAL A 224 6.99 1.53 3.87
CA VAL A 224 6.67 2.85 3.32
C VAL A 224 7.80 3.86 3.62
N PHE A 225 8.18 4.01 4.89
CA PHE A 225 9.15 5.02 5.31
C PHE A 225 10.52 4.77 4.70
N GLU A 226 10.95 3.51 4.68
CA GLU A 226 12.25 3.17 4.12
C GLU A 226 12.26 3.32 2.59
N SER A 227 11.16 2.96 1.91
CA SER A 227 11.02 3.17 0.46
C SER A 227 11.22 4.63 0.03
N GLY A 228 11.00 5.59 0.95
CA GLY A 228 11.27 7.00 0.74
C GLY A 228 12.73 7.30 0.36
N LYS A 229 13.70 6.54 0.90
CA LYS A 229 15.14 6.66 0.59
C LYS A 229 15.47 6.19 -0.84
N TYR A 230 14.68 5.26 -1.37
CA TYR A 230 14.85 4.68 -2.69
C TYR A 230 13.97 5.38 -3.76
N GLY A 231 13.51 6.60 -3.47
CA GLY A 231 12.81 7.45 -4.42
C GLY A 231 11.33 7.17 -4.59
N LEU A 232 10.72 6.34 -3.72
CA LEU A 232 9.27 6.14 -3.71
C LEU A 232 8.56 7.25 -2.95
N ARG A 233 7.40 7.69 -3.46
CA ARG A 233 6.42 8.46 -2.70
C ARG A 233 5.07 7.80 -2.73
N VAL A 234 4.62 7.38 -1.54
CA VAL A 234 3.30 6.78 -1.37
C VAL A 234 2.25 7.88 -1.22
N VAL A 235 1.16 7.74 -1.97
CA VAL A 235 -0.04 8.57 -1.91
C VAL A 235 -1.15 7.70 -1.30
N PHE A 236 -1.42 7.90 -0.02
CA PHE A 236 -2.49 7.21 0.69
C PHE A 236 -3.81 7.93 0.45
N VAL A 237 -4.82 7.21 -0.04
CA VAL A 237 -6.19 7.72 -0.14
C VAL A 237 -7.04 7.02 0.90
N THR A 238 -7.60 7.75 1.86
CA THR A 238 -8.23 7.14 3.04
C THR A 238 -9.49 7.88 3.48
N ASN A 239 -10.46 7.12 3.99
CA ASN A 239 -11.67 7.66 4.62
C ASN A 239 -11.47 8.12 6.06
N GLU A 240 -10.32 7.78 6.65
CA GLU A 240 -10.03 7.97 8.05
C GLU A 240 -8.67 8.63 8.25
N MET A 241 -8.48 9.33 9.35
CA MET A 241 -7.17 9.87 9.70
C MET A 241 -6.20 8.71 9.93
N PRO A 242 -5.02 8.70 9.28
CA PRO A 242 -4.03 7.65 9.49
C PRO A 242 -3.33 7.83 10.84
N PRO A 243 -2.57 6.82 11.29
CA PRO A 243 -1.79 6.90 12.53
C PRO A 243 -0.82 8.10 12.53
N PRO A 244 -0.51 8.68 13.70
CA PRO A 244 0.38 9.84 13.82
C PRO A 244 1.74 9.63 13.15
N GLU A 245 2.29 8.42 13.22
CA GLU A 245 3.60 8.14 12.61
C GLU A 245 3.57 8.33 11.09
N ILE A 246 2.46 7.97 10.43
CA ILE A 246 2.28 8.21 8.99
C ILE A 246 2.18 9.71 8.70
N LEU A 247 1.48 10.47 9.54
CA LEU A 247 1.29 11.91 9.37
C LEU A 247 2.61 12.69 9.47
N VAL A 248 3.49 12.33 10.41
CA VAL A 248 4.80 12.97 10.57
C VAL A 248 5.66 12.85 9.31
N HIS A 249 5.54 11.74 8.58
CA HIS A 249 6.27 11.47 7.34
C HIS A 249 5.50 11.86 6.06
N SER A 250 4.37 12.56 6.20
CA SER A 250 3.48 12.88 5.07
C SER A 250 3.07 14.35 5.04
N THR A 251 2.66 14.82 3.86
CA THR A 251 1.82 16.00 3.71
C THR A 251 0.37 15.56 3.67
N LEU A 252 -0.47 16.12 4.53
CA LEU A 252 -1.89 15.78 4.61
C LEU A 252 -2.72 16.75 3.77
N VAL A 253 -3.60 16.20 2.93
CA VAL A 253 -4.62 16.93 2.18
C VAL A 253 -5.98 16.44 2.65
N VAL A 254 -6.78 17.34 3.20
CA VAL A 254 -8.12 17.05 3.69
C VAL A 254 -9.16 17.54 2.68
N THR A 255 -10.10 16.69 2.28
CA THR A 255 -11.12 17.00 1.26
C THR A 255 -12.53 17.15 1.88
N ARG A 256 -13.14 18.36 1.87
CA ARG A 256 -14.56 18.70 2.23
C ARG A 256 -15.27 18.01 3.44
N PRO A 257 -16.08 18.79 4.16
CA PRO A 257 -15.88 19.15 5.57
C PRO A 257 -15.75 17.95 6.53
N HIS A 258 -14.79 18.07 7.46
CA HIS A 258 -14.55 17.13 8.55
C HIS A 258 -14.62 17.88 9.88
N ARG A 259 -15.64 17.61 10.69
CA ARG A 259 -15.59 17.90 12.14
C ARG A 259 -14.91 16.77 12.94
N VAL A 260 -14.64 15.64 12.28
CA VAL A 260 -14.36 14.33 12.91
C VAL A 260 -12.89 14.16 13.31
N TYR A 261 -12.00 15.11 13.02
CA TYR A 261 -10.55 14.95 13.25
C TYR A 261 -9.92 16.01 14.16
N ASN A 262 -10.68 16.58 15.10
CA ASN A 262 -10.23 17.70 15.98
C ASN A 262 -9.68 18.93 15.22
N LEU A 263 -9.92 19.00 13.90
CA LEU A 263 -9.52 20.07 13.01
C LEU A 263 -10.77 20.74 12.46
N GLU A 264 -11.06 21.97 12.88
CA GLU A 264 -12.18 22.75 12.32
C GLU A 264 -11.83 23.35 10.96
N VAL A 265 -11.88 22.53 9.89
CA VAL A 265 -11.63 23.01 8.53
C VAL A 265 -12.94 23.24 7.76
N ARG A 266 -13.26 24.51 7.47
CA ARG A 266 -14.34 24.88 6.54
C ARG A 266 -13.84 24.77 5.10
N GLY A 267 -13.87 23.56 4.52
CA GLY A 267 -13.48 23.29 3.13
C GLY A 267 -12.30 22.32 3.00
N SER A 268 -11.69 22.23 1.81
CA SER A 268 -10.47 21.44 1.63
C SER A 268 -9.25 22.22 2.13
N ALA A 269 -8.27 21.52 2.70
CA ALA A 269 -7.05 22.13 3.22
C ALA A 269 -5.81 21.25 3.01
N LEU A 270 -4.65 21.91 2.97
CA LEU A 270 -3.33 21.31 3.00
C LEU A 270 -2.72 21.55 4.38
N LEU A 271 -2.24 20.47 5.01
CA LEU A 271 -1.59 20.48 6.31
C LEU A 271 -0.16 19.98 6.16
N ARG A 272 0.80 20.82 6.55
CA ARG A 272 2.24 20.52 6.48
C ARG A 272 2.98 21.32 7.54
N ASP A 273 3.87 20.67 8.28
CA ASP A 273 4.69 21.32 9.32
C ASP A 273 3.86 22.19 10.27
N ASP A 274 2.76 21.62 10.79
CA ASP A 274 1.77 22.26 11.68
C ASP A 274 1.03 23.48 11.09
N SER A 275 1.29 23.85 9.84
CA SER A 275 0.53 24.89 9.12
C SER A 275 -0.72 24.31 8.47
N VAL A 276 -1.83 25.06 8.51
CA VAL A 276 -3.10 24.70 7.86
C VAL A 276 -3.43 25.76 6.80
N GLU A 277 -3.51 25.35 5.54
CA GLU A 277 -3.83 26.23 4.42
C GLU A 277 -5.11 25.78 3.71
N ARG A 278 -6.09 26.68 3.56
CA ARG A 278 -7.30 26.37 2.78
C ARG A 278 -6.99 26.38 1.28
N ILE A 279 -7.52 25.37 0.58
CA ILE A 279 -7.33 25.21 -0.86
C ILE A 279 -8.65 24.95 -1.59
N TRP A 280 -8.76 25.51 -2.80
CA TRP A 280 -9.81 25.18 -3.77
C TRP A 280 -9.27 24.17 -4.77
N ILE A 281 -9.64 22.90 -4.61
CA ILE A 281 -9.15 21.80 -5.46
C ILE A 281 -9.73 21.93 -6.88
N VAL A 282 -8.87 22.01 -7.90
CA VAL A 282 -9.24 22.20 -9.33
C VAL A 282 -8.94 21.00 -10.19
#